data_AF-A0A1E7XDA5-F1
#
_entry.id   AF-A0A1E7XDA5-F1
#
_cell.length_a   1.000
_cell.length_b   1.000
_cell.length_c   1.000
_cell.angle_alpha   90.00
_cell.angle_beta   90.00
_cell.angle_gamma   90.00
#
_symmetry.space_group_name_H-M   'P 1'
#
loop_
_entity.id
_entity.type
_entity.pdbx_description
1 polymer ?
#
loop_
_entity_poly.entity_id
_entity_poly.type
_entity_poly.pdbx_seq_one_letter_code
_entity_poly.pdbx_strand_id
1 'polypeptide(L)' 'MKMVTWPDVNQTRTDTSTVIGTSIIMAIFLGLVDWIVQWALQFLA' A
#
# COMPACT_ATOMS: atom_id res chain seq x y z
N MET A 1 -24.90 -19.81 2.76
CA MET A 1 -24.52 -18.52 3.37
C MET A 1 -25.77 -17.72 3.78
N LYS A 2 -26.57 -18.22 4.74
CA LYS A 2 -27.84 -17.56 5.15
C LYS A 2 -27.81 -16.93 6.56
N MET A 3 -26.76 -17.22 7.35
CA MET A 3 -26.59 -16.72 8.73
C MET A 3 -25.29 -15.94 8.91
N VAL A 4 -24.86 -15.19 7.89
CA VAL A 4 -23.68 -14.31 7.99
C VAL A 4 -24.17 -12.88 7.80
N THR A 5 -23.95 -12.05 8.82
CA THR A 5 -24.14 -10.61 8.74
C THR A 5 -23.00 -10.02 7.94
N TRP A 6 -23.26 -9.71 6.67
CA TRP A 6 -22.28 -9.04 5.84
C TRP A 6 -22.07 -7.59 6.31
N PRO A 7 -20.83 -7.08 6.24
CA PRO A 7 -20.55 -5.68 6.49
C PRO A 7 -21.36 -4.79 5.55
N ASP A 8 -21.76 -3.64 6.07
CA ASP A 8 -22.47 -2.63 5.30
C ASP A 8 -21.60 -2.10 4.13
N VAL A 9 -22.25 -1.59 3.09
CA VAL A 9 -21.59 -1.10 1.87
C VAL A 9 -20.63 0.04 2.21
N ASN A 10 -20.93 0.84 3.24
CA ASN A 10 -20.06 1.91 3.71
C ASN A 10 -18.79 1.39 4.41
N GLN A 11 -18.89 0.29 5.16
CA GLN A 11 -17.75 -0.35 5.84
C GLN A 11 -16.76 -0.90 4.81
N THR A 12 -17.28 -1.61 3.81
CA THR A 12 -16.46 -2.18 2.73
C THR A 12 -15.68 -1.09 1.96
N ARG A 13 -16.27 0.10 1.77
CA ARG A 13 -15.61 1.23 1.11
C ARG A 13 -14.47 1.82 1.95
N THR A 14 -14.68 1.98 3.25
CA THR A 14 -13.66 2.49 4.19
C THR A 14 -12.48 1.54 4.32
N ASP A 15 -12.74 0.24 4.37
CA ASP A 15 -11.68 -0.76 4.45
C ASP A 15 -10.87 -0.79 3.14
N THR A 16 -11.57 -0.74 2.00
CA THR A 16 -10.92 -0.67 0.68
C THR A 16 -10.08 0.60 0.52
N SER A 17 -10.57 1.76 0.96
CA SER A 17 -9.82 3.01 0.88
C SER A 17 -8.58 2.99 1.78
N THR A 18 -8.66 2.36 2.95
CA THR A 18 -7.52 2.14 3.85
C THR A 18 -6.45 1.26 3.20
N VAL A 19 -6.85 0.15 2.57
CA VAL A 19 -5.92 -0.74 1.85
C VAL A 19 -5.27 -0.01 0.67
N ILE A 20 -6.02 0.76 -0.10
CA ILE A 20 -5.47 1.55 -1.22
C ILE A 20 -4.46 2.58 -0.70
N GLY A 21 -4.80 3.30 0.39
CA GLY A 21 -3.92 4.29 0.99
C GLY A 21 -2.61 3.69 1.47
N THR A 22 -2.66 2.60 2.23
CA THR A 22 -1.46 1.90 2.72
C THR A 22 -0.61 1.36 1.58
N SER A 23 -1.23 0.83 0.52
CA SER A 23 -0.54 0.33 -0.67
C SER A 23 0.22 1.44 -1.41
N ILE A 24 -0.40 2.61 -1.59
CA ILE A 24 0.24 3.76 -2.24
C ILE A 24 1.45 4.24 -1.43
N ILE A 25 1.30 4.36 -0.11
CA ILE A 25 2.39 4.78 0.79
C ILE A 25 3.58 3.82 0.67
N MET A 26 3.32 2.51 0.68
CA MET A 26 4.38 1.51 0.56
C MET A 26 5.05 1.52 -0.83
N ALA A 27 4.28 1.71 -1.90
CA ALA A 27 4.83 1.83 -3.25
C ALA A 27 5.79 3.02 -3.36
N ILE A 28 5.40 4.19 -2.83
CA ILE A 28 6.26 5.37 -2.80
C ILE A 28 7.51 5.09 -1.96
N PHE A 29 7.35 4.56 -0.74
CA PHE A 29 8.47 4.29 0.15
C PHE A 29 9.51 3.35 -0.49
N LEU A 30 9.06 2.21 -1.02
CA LEU A 30 9.96 1.23 -1.62
C LEU A 30 10.64 1.78 -2.89
N GLY A 31 9.91 2.51 -3.74
CA GLY A 31 10.50 3.14 -4.93
C GLY A 31 11.56 4.18 -4.59
N LEU A 32 11.35 4.96 -3.52
CA LEU A 32 12.29 5.96 -3.06
C LEU A 32 13.55 5.32 -2.46
N VAL A 33 13.39 4.25 -1.68
CA VAL A 33 14.50 3.46 -1.15
C VAL A 33 15.32 2.82 -2.27
N ASP A 34 14.66 2.17 -3.24
CA ASP A 34 15.32 1.57 -4.40
C ASP A 34 16.14 2.61 -5.18
N TRP A 35 15.56 3.78 -5.43
CA TRP A 35 16.26 4.88 -6.10
C TRP A 35 17.49 5.36 -5.32
N ILE A 36 17.38 5.55 -4.00
CA ILE A 36 18.50 5.96 -3.14
C ILE A 36 19.60 4.90 -3.14
N VAL A 37 19.24 3.62 -3.05
CA VAL A 37 20.20 2.51 -3.04
C VAL A 37 20.93 2.42 -4.38
N GLN A 38 20.22 2.52 -5.51
CA GLN A 38 20.86 2.55 -6.83
C GLN A 38 21.81 3.73 -6.99
N TRP A 39 21.40 4.92 -6.51
CA TRP A 39 22.26 6.10 -6.53
C TRP A 39 23.52 5.92 -5.67
N ALA A 40 23.39 5.35 -4.48
CA ALA A 40 24.52 5.06 -3.60
C ALA A 40 25.47 4.02 -4.20
N LEU A 41 24.93 2.99 -4.86
CA LEU A 41 25.74 1.97 -5.55
C LEU A 41 26.51 2.58 -6.74
N GLN A 42 25.88 3.46 -7.52
CA GLN A 42 26.55 4.17 -8.62
C GLN A 42 27.63 5.15 -8.15
N PHE A 43 27.52 5.68 -6.93
CA PHE A 43 28.54 6.57 -6.37
C PHE A 43 29.77 5.80 -5.86
N LEU A 44 29.59 4.54 -5.44
CA LEU A 44 30.64 3.72 -4.83
C LEU A 44 31.35 2.80 -5.84
N ALA A 45 30.68 2.40 -6.92
CA ALA A 45 31.22 1.61 -8.03
C ALA A 45 31.80 2.51 -9.15
#